data_AF-A0A0P6VEZ9-F1
#
_entry.id   AF-A0A0P6VEZ9-F1
#
_cell.length_a   1.000
_cell.length_b   1.000
_cell.length_c   1.000
_cell.angle_alpha   90.00
_cell.angle_beta   90.00
_cell.angle_gamma   90.00
#
_symmetry.space_group_name_H-M   'P 1'
#
loop_
_entity.id
_entity.type
_entity.pdbx_description
1 polymer ?
#
loop_
_entity_poly.entity_id
_entity_poly.type
_entity_poly.pdbx_seq_one_letter_code
_entity_poly.pdbx_strand_id
1 'polypeptide(L)'
;MKIQIEGQHLRFRIDEEELASLLAGRSVDNLSRLPSGQGARLVRHSVSLTGGRAACNCATDHWQLTIPRDALEEHARQLPRRDGLQFSFDAGAGHAEAMTLQVTFDVDLRDSTRKRLSRE
;
A
#
# COMPACT_ATOMS: atom_id res chain seq x y z
N MET A 1 -0.69 6.98 -5.25
CA MET A 1 -0.23 6.21 -4.08
C MET A 1 0.94 6.89 -3.35
N LYS A 2 0.87 6.97 -2.02
CA LYS A 2 1.91 7.46 -1.11
C LYS A 2 2.35 6.34 -0.15
N ILE A 3 3.65 6.26 0.09
CA ILE A 3 4.27 5.29 1.01
C ILE A 3 4.91 6.06 2.17
N GLN A 4 4.68 5.60 3.40
CA GLN A 4 5.34 6.13 4.60
C GLN A 4 5.96 4.97 5.38
N ILE A 5 7.19 5.18 5.85
CA ILE A 5 7.98 4.17 6.56
C ILE A 5 8.50 4.82 7.84
N GLU A 6 8.23 4.21 8.98
CA GLU A 6 8.66 4.71 10.29
C GLU A 6 8.88 3.54 11.26
N GLY A 7 10.14 3.22 11.56
CA GLY A 7 10.47 2.05 12.39
C GLY A 7 9.87 0.77 11.82
N GLN A 8 9.06 0.07 12.61
CA GLN A 8 8.32 -1.14 12.21
C GLN A 8 6.88 -0.84 11.74
N HIS A 9 6.66 0.35 11.18
CA HIS A 9 5.39 0.74 10.61
C HIS A 9 5.56 1.11 9.13
N LEU A 10 4.72 0.54 8.28
CA LEU A 10 4.64 0.80 6.86
C LEU A 10 3.21 1.20 6.51
N ARG A 11 3.04 2.33 5.83
CA ARG A 11 1.71 2.79 5.39
C ARG A 11 1.64 2.98 3.89
N PHE A 12 0.67 2.31 3.27
CA PHE A 12 0.25 2.51 1.90
C PHE A 12 -1.03 3.36 1.90
N ARG A 13 -0.99 4.50 1.22
CA ARG A 13 -2.17 5.34 1.02
C ARG A 13 -2.45 5.49 -0.46
N ILE A 14 -3.65 5.13 -0.90
CA ILE A 14 -4.09 5.26 -2.28
C ILE A 14 -5.22 6.27 -2.41
N ASP A 15 -5.48 6.77 -3.60
CA ASP A 15 -6.67 7.60 -3.86
C ASP A 15 -7.89 6.75 -4.29
N GLU A 16 -9.02 7.43 -4.52
CA GLU A 16 -10.29 6.80 -4.91
C GLU A 16 -10.22 6.12 -6.29
N GLU A 17 -9.47 6.67 -7.25
CA GLU A 17 -9.33 6.11 -8.60
C GLU A 17 -8.47 4.83 -8.57
N GLU A 18 -7.43 4.85 -7.75
CA GLU A 18 -6.60 3.70 -7.44
C GLU A 18 -7.42 2.60 -6.73
N LEU A 19 -8.28 2.98 -5.78
CA LEU A 19 -9.19 2.03 -5.11
C LEU A 19 -10.13 1.35 -6.11
N ALA A 20 -10.78 2.14 -6.98
CA ALA A 20 -11.65 1.60 -8.02
C ALA A 20 -10.90 0.63 -8.95
N SER A 21 -9.62 0.93 -9.24
CA SER A 21 -8.77 0.04 -10.03
C SER A 21 -8.44 -1.28 -9.33
N LEU A 22 -8.15 -1.25 -8.02
CA LEU A 22 -7.96 -2.47 -7.23
C LEU A 22 -9.23 -3.32 -7.19
N LEU A 23 -10.39 -2.70 -6.92
CA LEU A 23 -11.68 -3.40 -6.88
C LEU A 23 -12.01 -4.07 -8.22
N ALA A 24 -11.65 -3.43 -9.34
CA ALA A 24 -11.72 -3.99 -10.69
C ALA A 24 -10.69 -5.11 -10.97
N GLY A 25 -9.87 -5.49 -9.98
CA GLY A 25 -8.88 -6.57 -10.08
C GLY A 25 -7.55 -6.15 -10.69
N ARG A 26 -7.30 -4.86 -10.92
CA ARG A 26 -5.99 -4.36 -11.39
C ARG A 26 -5.04 -4.18 -10.21
N SER A 27 -3.74 -4.15 -10.48
CA SER A 27 -2.75 -3.66 -9.50
C SER A 27 -2.69 -2.13 -9.52
N VAL A 28 -2.29 -1.56 -8.39
CA VAL A 28 -1.88 -0.15 -8.29
C VAL A 28 -0.39 -0.12 -8.10
N ASP A 29 0.32 0.53 -9.01
CA ASP A 29 1.78 0.60 -9.03
C ASP A 29 2.24 2.06 -8.87
N ASN A 30 3.27 2.27 -8.04
CA ASN A 30 4.00 3.52 -7.92
C ASN A 30 5.47 3.27 -8.25
N LEU A 31 5.97 3.89 -9.31
CA LEU A 31 7.34 3.78 -9.73
C LEU A 31 8.06 5.09 -9.47
N SER A 32 9.15 5.03 -8.70
CA SER A 32 10.00 6.18 -8.40
C SER A 32 11.40 5.92 -8.94
N ARG A 33 12.00 6.97 -9.52
CA ARG A 33 13.39 6.96 -9.95
C ARG A 33 14.21 7.72 -8.92
N LEU A 34 15.02 7.01 -8.15
CA LEU A 34 15.85 7.57 -7.09
C LEU A 34 17.30 7.68 -7.56
N PRO A 35 18.05 8.72 -7.15
CA PRO A 35 19.47 8.76 -7.36
C PRO A 35 20.14 7.63 -6.58
N SER A 36 21.10 6.97 -7.22
CA SER A 36 22.00 6.02 -6.57
C SER A 36 23.43 6.32 -7.01
N GLY A 37 24.42 5.91 -6.23
CA GLY A 37 25.84 6.10 -6.57
C GLY A 37 26.28 5.43 -7.88
N GLN A 38 25.41 4.62 -8.51
CA GLN A 38 25.64 3.92 -9.78
C GLN A 38 24.67 4.38 -10.90
N GLY A 39 24.01 5.53 -10.71
CA GLY A 39 22.98 6.06 -11.62
C GLY A 39 21.57 6.00 -11.05
N ALA A 40 20.55 6.05 -11.89
CA ALA A 40 19.17 6.05 -11.43
C ALA A 40 18.70 4.64 -11.03
N ARG A 41 18.31 4.45 -9.76
CA ARG A 41 17.64 3.23 -9.28
C ARG A 41 16.13 3.37 -9.40
N LEU A 42 15.48 2.36 -9.95
CA LEU A 42 14.03 2.26 -9.96
C LEU A 42 13.56 1.57 -8.67
N VAL A 43 12.58 2.16 -8.01
CA VAL A 43 11.88 1.56 -6.87
C VAL A 43 10.41 1.49 -7.21
N ARG A 44 9.86 0.28 -7.20
CA ARG A 44 8.46 -0.01 -7.42
C ARG A 44 7.79 -0.32 -6.09
N HIS A 45 6.61 0.25 -5.90
CA HIS A 45 5.67 -0.18 -4.87
C HIS A 45 4.40 -0.63 -5.57
N SER A 46 3.83 -1.76 -5.16
CA SER A 46 2.60 -2.27 -5.78
C SER A 46 1.62 -2.78 -4.74
N VAL A 47 0.34 -2.48 -4.93
CA VAL A 47 -0.77 -3.09 -4.20
C VAL A 47 -1.59 -3.92 -5.16
N SER A 48 -2.02 -5.11 -4.73
CA SER A 48 -2.88 -5.99 -5.52
C SER A 48 -3.80 -6.81 -4.62
N LEU A 49 -4.83 -7.43 -5.20
CA LEU A 49 -5.74 -8.29 -4.46
C LEU A 49 -5.34 -9.76 -4.53
N THR A 50 -5.60 -10.47 -3.45
CA THR A 50 -5.48 -11.92 -3.35
C THR A 50 -6.80 -12.53 -2.86
N GLY A 51 -7.05 -13.79 -3.21
CA GLY A 51 -8.11 -14.60 -2.59
C GLY A 51 -7.68 -15.27 -1.28
N GLY A 52 -6.40 -15.11 -0.89
CA GLY A 52 -5.83 -15.69 0.32
C GLY A 52 -5.62 -14.68 1.44
N ARG A 53 -4.63 -14.96 2.30
CA ARG A 53 -4.21 -14.06 3.38
C ARG A 53 -3.41 -12.88 2.83
N ALA A 54 -3.44 -11.78 3.57
CA ALA A 54 -2.56 -10.65 3.28
C ALA A 54 -1.09 -11.10 3.30
N ALA A 55 -0.28 -10.48 2.45
CA ALA A 55 1.16 -10.70 2.42
C ALA A 55 1.87 -9.39 2.09
N CYS A 56 3.03 -9.18 2.69
CA CYS A 56 3.91 -8.05 2.41
C CYS A 56 5.29 -8.59 2.06
N ASN A 57 5.79 -8.21 0.89
CA ASN A 57 7.13 -8.53 0.44
C ASN A 57 7.90 -7.22 0.18
N CYS A 58 9.02 -7.03 0.86
CA CYS A 58 9.84 -5.83 0.75
C CYS A 58 11.20 -6.20 0.15
N ALA A 59 11.22 -6.49 -1.16
CA ALA A 59 12.48 -6.67 -1.88
C ALA A 59 13.22 -5.33 -2.04
N THR A 60 14.49 -5.38 -2.44
CA THR A 60 15.35 -4.18 -2.50
C THR A 60 14.81 -3.08 -3.42
N ASP A 61 14.15 -3.44 -4.52
CA ASP A 61 13.63 -2.54 -5.55
C ASP A 61 12.11 -2.67 -5.77
N HIS A 62 11.47 -3.66 -5.14
CA HIS A 62 10.04 -3.90 -5.29
C HIS A 62 9.36 -4.25 -3.97
N TRP A 63 8.49 -3.36 -3.51
CA TRP A 63 7.68 -3.55 -2.32
C TRP A 63 6.25 -3.87 -2.74
N GLN A 64 5.76 -5.02 -2.32
CA GLN A 64 4.43 -5.51 -2.70
C GLN A 64 3.58 -5.78 -1.46
N LEU A 65 2.37 -5.22 -1.46
CA LEU A 65 1.31 -5.57 -0.55
C LEU A 65 0.20 -6.30 -1.32
N THR A 66 -0.14 -7.51 -0.91
CA THR A 66 -1.34 -8.21 -1.38
C THR A 66 -2.41 -8.17 -0.29
N ILE A 67 -3.61 -7.73 -0.64
CA ILE A 67 -4.73 -7.55 0.29
C ILE A 67 -5.83 -8.57 -0.04
N PRO A 68 -6.46 -9.24 0.95
CA PRO A 68 -7.62 -10.07 0.71
C PRO A 68 -8.75 -9.26 0.06
N ARG A 69 -9.30 -9.76 -1.04
CA ARG A 69 -10.37 -9.07 -1.79
C ARG A 69 -11.55 -8.72 -0.88
N ASP A 70 -12.03 -9.67 -0.09
CA ASP A 70 -13.19 -9.50 0.77
C ASP A 70 -12.97 -8.39 1.81
N ALA A 71 -11.75 -8.32 2.38
CA ALA A 71 -11.39 -7.27 3.34
C ALA A 71 -11.36 -5.88 2.69
N LEU A 72 -10.88 -5.76 1.45
CA LEU A 72 -10.91 -4.50 0.72
C LEU A 72 -12.34 -4.10 0.34
N GLU A 73 -13.15 -5.04 -0.11
CA GLU A 73 -14.55 -4.79 -0.48
C GLU A 73 -15.39 -4.36 0.74
N GLU A 74 -15.20 -5.00 1.89
CA GLU A 74 -15.83 -4.60 3.15
C GLU A 74 -15.37 -3.19 3.56
N HIS A 75 -14.07 -2.93 3.51
CA HIS A 75 -13.51 -1.62 3.85
C HIS A 75 -14.06 -0.50 2.94
N ALA A 76 -14.14 -0.75 1.63
CA ALA A 76 -14.65 0.20 0.65
C ALA A 76 -16.12 0.58 0.92
N ARG A 77 -16.95 -0.36 1.39
CA ARG A 77 -18.36 -0.07 1.76
C ARG A 77 -18.50 0.81 2.99
N GLN A 78 -17.46 0.89 3.82
CA GLN A 78 -17.47 1.63 5.08
C GLN A 78 -16.80 3.01 4.95
N LEU A 79 -16.37 3.39 3.74
CA LEU A 79 -15.80 4.70 3.47
C LEU A 79 -16.87 5.80 3.51
N PRO A 80 -16.56 7.02 4.04
CA PRO A 80 -15.28 7.44 4.60
C PRO A 80 -15.03 6.85 6.00
N ARG A 81 -13.91 6.17 6.17
CA ARG A 81 -13.42 5.71 7.47
C ARG A 81 -12.09 6.37 7.78
N ARG A 82 -11.87 6.67 9.05
CA ARG A 82 -10.61 7.26 9.54
C ARG A 82 -9.52 6.22 9.73
N ASP A 83 -9.92 4.98 9.99
CA ASP A 83 -9.03 3.86 10.24
C ASP A 83 -8.86 3.02 8.96
N GLY A 84 -7.61 2.84 8.55
CA GLY A 84 -7.25 1.97 7.44
C GLY A 84 -7.26 0.48 7.81
N LEU A 85 -7.13 -0.39 6.81
CA LEU A 85 -6.88 -1.81 7.00
C LEU A 85 -5.50 -2.02 7.61
N GLN A 86 -5.43 -2.82 8.68
CA GLN A 86 -4.18 -3.10 9.39
C GLN A 86 -3.81 -4.57 9.26
N PHE A 87 -2.54 -4.83 8.98
CA PHE A 87 -1.97 -6.16 8.86
C PHE A 87 -0.67 -6.23 9.66
N SER A 88 -0.40 -7.37 10.28
CA SER A 88 0.85 -7.61 11.00
C SER A 88 1.60 -8.76 10.33
N PHE A 89 2.87 -8.55 10.04
CA PHE A 89 3.74 -9.54 9.42
C PHE A 89 4.92 -9.83 10.33
N ASP A 90 5.33 -11.09 10.38
CA ASP A 90 6.57 -11.47 11.06
C ASP A 90 7.76 -11.06 10.19
N ALA A 91 8.60 -10.16 10.72
CA ALA A 91 9.84 -9.70 10.10
C ALA A 91 11.07 -10.38 10.73
N GLY A 92 10.88 -11.23 11.74
CA GLY A 92 11.92 -11.84 12.56
C GLY A 92 12.44 -13.19 12.05
N ALA A 93 12.62 -13.38 10.74
CA ALA A 93 13.21 -14.62 10.23
C ALA A 93 14.70 -14.72 10.62
N GLY A 94 14.99 -15.34 11.77
CA GLY A 94 16.35 -15.68 12.22
C GLY A 94 16.97 -14.77 13.29
N HIS A 95 16.21 -13.85 13.89
CA HIS A 95 16.65 -13.05 15.03
C HIS A 95 16.01 -13.55 16.35
N ALA A 96 16.71 -13.38 17.47
CA ALA A 96 16.25 -13.85 18.79
C ALA A 96 15.00 -13.10 19.30
N GLU A 97 14.69 -11.94 18.73
CA GLU A 97 13.52 -11.15 19.06
C GLU A 97 12.51 -11.19 17.90
N ALA A 98 11.26 -11.53 18.22
CA ALA A 98 10.15 -11.45 17.27
C ALA A 98 9.92 -9.98 16.91
N MET A 99 10.31 -9.60 15.69
CA MET A 99 10.05 -8.26 15.15
C MET A 99 8.80 -8.31 14.28
N THR A 100 7.75 -7.61 14.68
CA THR A 100 6.51 -7.52 13.91
C THR A 100 6.48 -6.24 13.11
N LEU A 101 6.29 -6.35 11.80
CA LEU A 101 6.02 -5.22 10.91
C LEU A 101 4.50 -4.96 10.90
N GLN A 102 4.11 -3.75 11.28
CA GLN A 102 2.73 -3.28 11.14
C GLN A 102 2.56 -2.57 9.80
N VAL A 103 1.60 -3.03 9.00
CA VAL A 103 1.29 -2.46 7.69
C VAL A 103 -0.13 -1.91 7.69
N THR A 104 -0.26 -0.63 7.39
CA THR A 104 -1.56 0.05 7.26
C THR A 104 -1.83 0.39 5.81
N PHE A 105 -2.98 -0.02 5.31
CA PHE A 105 -3.51 0.39 4.01
C PHE A 105 -4.70 1.33 4.20
N ASP A 106 -4.67 2.47 3.54
CA ASP A 106 -5.64 3.55 3.76
C ASP A 106 -6.04 4.23 2.44
N VAL A 107 -7.25 4.79 2.41
CA VAL A 107 -7.80 5.44 1.20
C VAL A 107 -7.99 6.93 1.45
N ASP A 108 -7.36 7.74 0.61
CA ASP A 108 -7.51 9.19 0.61
C ASP A 108 -8.68 9.64 -0.27
N LEU A 109 -9.83 9.83 0.34
CA LEU A 109 -11.02 10.37 -0.35
C LEU A 109 -10.95 11.89 -0.56
N ARG A 110 -9.98 12.58 0.06
CA ARG A 110 -9.88 14.04 0.01
C ARG A 110 -9.06 14.51 -1.19
N ASP A 111 -8.23 13.65 -1.76
CA ASP A 111 -7.42 13.99 -2.93
C ASP A 111 -8.25 13.97 -4.23
N SER A 112 -9.27 13.12 -4.33
CA SER A 112 -10.17 13.06 -5.49
C SER A 112 -11.05 14.31 -5.63
N THR A 113 -11.45 14.94 -4.53
CA THR A 113 -12.15 16.24 -4.55
C THR A 113 -11.23 17.38 -5.00
N ARG A 114 -9.96 17.36 -4.59
CA ARG A 114 -8.97 18.38 -5.01
C ARG A 114 -8.56 18.24 -6.48
N LYS A 115 -8.36 17.01 -6.99
CA LYS A 115 -8.06 16.76 -8.41
C LYS A 115 -9.19 17.20 -9.34
N ARG A 116 -10.46 17.10 -8.91
CA ARG A 116 -11.61 17.61 -9.66
C ARG A 116 -11.62 19.14 -9.74
N LEU A 117 -11.37 19.82 -8.63
CA LEU A 117 -11.34 21.29 -8.56
C LEU A 117 -10.15 21.94 -9.28
N SER A 118 -9.04 21.23 -9.46
CA SER A 118 -7.87 21.74 -10.22
C SER A 118 -7.92 21.42 -11.72
N ARG A 119 -8.99 20.78 -12.21
CA ARG A 119 -9.19 20.47 -13.63
C ARG A 119 -10.30 21.30 -14.29
N GLU A 120 -10.87 22.26 -13.57
CA GLU A 120 -11.82 23.27 -14.07
C GLU A 120 -11.16 24.64 -14.27
#